data_AF-A0AAD5QAH7-F1
#
_entry.id   AF-A0AAD5QAH7-F1
#
_cell.length_a   1.000
_cell.length_b   1.000
_cell.length_c   1.000
_cell.angle_alpha   90.00
_cell.angle_beta   90.00
_cell.angle_gamma   90.00
#
_symmetry.space_group_name_H-M   'P 1'
#
loop_
_entity.id
_entity.type
_entity.pdbx_description
1 polymer ?
#
loop_
_entity_poly.entity_id
_entity_poly.type
_entity_poly.pdbx_seq_one_letter_code
_entity_poly.pdbx_strand_id
1 'polypeptide(L)'
;MTTGTSITTRVLRSARRRSGAVRALARSLSTAPADSQFQFRCTQCGKCCTGKGGRVRVNGREREEISALLGVSTHELTTRFLTRDEQSSADGHWLIRQTDDDSQCVFLRGKQCSIYQARPTQCRTFPWWPQNVISEYDWLLTARHCEGITIPAADAAVAVRLDDVLPETIVYDIHRSGEDFTYDELHAMLRDLKDVEPQFLEDYKQELQLKFHRQVVFQSPHVTVLDSFLEGLPPSRCFVFNDRPHLVQSEMLLGEQTLDPSRLMLDVHQAMAVALRWLTPSQCRRVAVLGSGGGSLARYLLHHVPQLERLDAVEPNAVVNDVARQFFGLDDTNDSRLQVHETMGEAFVERQLQQRGDGQLDLVFLDVEGGETSPDGVIAPPQSMLEPSFMRNLQRLLAPHGCLVVNVIVDRDDALGLVARGFQAALQHSHPHGFVLRLPRNAVFFWLGTPLSESSSTREELRQRLVAMAPSIVTQLEDDVDSSKEWRIDDLRSLDHEYLESL
;
A
#
# COMPACT_ATOMS: atom_id res chain seq x y z
N MET A 1 37.42 26.16 29.30
CA MET A 1 36.70 24.89 29.47
C MET A 1 35.21 25.20 29.48
N THR A 2 34.60 25.27 28.31
CA THR A 2 33.19 25.65 28.12
C THR A 2 32.62 24.79 26.98
N THR A 3 32.31 23.54 27.30
CA THR A 3 31.61 22.60 26.41
C THR A 3 30.52 21.92 27.24
N GLY A 4 29.46 22.66 27.50
CA GLY A 4 28.29 22.21 28.24
C GLY A 4 27.02 22.74 27.57
N THR A 5 26.87 22.52 26.27
CA THR A 5 25.56 22.69 25.62
C THR A 5 24.72 21.51 26.08
N SER A 6 23.89 21.75 27.11
CA SER A 6 23.03 20.76 27.76
C SER A 6 22.33 19.86 26.74
N ILE A 7 22.44 18.54 26.91
CA ILE A 7 21.86 17.47 26.07
C ILE A 7 20.36 17.71 25.80
N THR A 8 19.64 18.26 26.78
CA THR A 8 18.25 18.76 26.69
C THR A 8 18.04 19.71 25.50
N THR A 9 19.03 20.55 25.19
CA THR A 9 19.00 21.50 24.08
C THR A 9 19.08 20.80 22.71
N ARG A 10 19.70 19.62 22.61
CA ARG A 10 19.75 18.84 21.36
C ARG A 10 18.44 18.12 21.08
N VAL A 11 17.82 17.51 22.09
CA VAL A 11 16.45 16.93 22.00
C VAL A 11 15.44 18.00 21.64
N LEU A 12 15.48 19.14 22.34
CA LEU A 12 14.63 20.28 22.02
C LEU A 12 14.91 20.83 20.63
N ARG A 13 16.16 20.79 20.14
CA ARG A 13 16.48 21.21 18.76
C ARG A 13 16.06 20.18 17.70
N SER A 14 16.11 18.87 17.96
CA SER A 14 15.63 17.87 16.98
C SER A 14 14.10 17.89 16.89
N ALA A 15 13.41 17.99 18.04
CA ALA A 15 11.96 18.21 18.11
C ALA A 15 11.57 19.56 17.48
N ARG A 16 12.24 20.67 17.84
CA ARG A 16 11.92 22.02 17.31
C ARG A 16 12.39 22.28 15.88
N ARG A 17 13.37 21.53 15.33
CA ARG A 17 13.79 21.69 13.92
C ARG A 17 12.67 21.35 12.94
N ARG A 18 11.64 20.62 13.37
CA ARG A 18 10.41 20.37 12.59
C ARG A 18 9.25 21.32 12.95
N SER A 19 9.35 22.10 14.02
CA SER A 19 8.25 22.92 14.55
C SER A 19 8.19 24.37 14.01
N GLY A 20 9.02 24.71 13.03
CA GLY A 20 9.26 26.08 12.58
C GLY A 20 8.64 26.45 11.24
N ALA A 21 7.37 26.11 10.95
CA ALA A 21 6.65 26.69 9.79
C ALA A 21 5.11 26.56 9.79
N VAL A 22 4.45 25.85 10.72
CA VAL A 22 3.03 25.47 10.54
C VAL A 22 2.13 25.95 11.69
N ARG A 23 2.22 27.24 12.04
CA ARG A 23 1.43 27.82 13.15
C ARG A 23 0.18 28.59 12.75
N ALA A 24 -0.31 28.44 11.51
CA ALA A 24 -1.40 29.31 11.00
C ALA A 24 -2.66 28.61 10.45
N LEU A 25 -2.79 27.29 10.42
CA LEU A 25 -3.96 26.63 9.80
C LEU A 25 -4.80 25.70 10.71
N ALA A 26 -4.44 25.53 11.98
CA ALA A 26 -5.12 24.60 12.87
C ALA A 26 -6.33 25.25 13.59
N ARG A 27 -7.41 25.53 12.85
CA ARG A 27 -8.74 25.69 13.45
C ARG A 27 -9.74 24.90 12.62
N SER A 28 -10.32 23.90 13.29
CA SER A 28 -11.23 22.88 12.77
C SER A 28 -10.52 21.60 12.33
N LEU A 29 -11.11 20.46 12.74
CA LEU A 29 -10.78 19.07 12.39
C LEU A 29 -9.77 18.37 13.32
N SER A 30 -10.29 17.80 14.41
CA SER A 30 -9.64 16.72 15.17
C SER A 30 -10.71 15.69 15.52
N THR A 31 -10.52 14.44 15.09
CA THR A 31 -11.12 13.27 15.75
C THR A 31 -10.14 12.09 15.73
N ALA A 32 -8.92 12.30 16.24
CA ALA A 32 -8.46 11.34 17.23
C ALA A 32 -9.22 11.75 18.51
N PRO A 33 -10.21 11.00 19.01
CA PRO A 33 -10.84 11.40 20.25
C PRO A 33 -9.71 11.49 21.29
N ALA A 34 -9.61 12.65 21.95
CA ALA A 34 -8.70 12.89 23.07
C ALA A 34 -8.87 11.86 24.21
N ASP A 35 -9.88 10.99 24.09
CA ASP A 35 -10.29 9.91 24.97
C ASP A 35 -10.01 8.50 24.41
N SER A 36 -9.25 8.36 23.32
CA SER A 36 -8.89 7.04 22.79
C SER A 36 -8.17 6.21 23.85
N GLN A 37 -8.72 5.03 24.13
CA GLN A 37 -8.17 4.07 25.08
C GLN A 37 -7.55 2.90 24.32
N PHE A 38 -6.30 2.61 24.63
CA PHE A 38 -5.57 1.49 24.05
C PHE A 38 -5.42 0.39 25.09
N GLN A 39 -5.47 -0.86 24.64
CA GLN A 39 -5.24 -2.03 25.48
C GLN A 39 -4.14 -2.87 24.86
N PHE A 40 -3.11 -3.18 25.65
CA PHE A 40 -1.98 -3.94 25.15
C PHE A 40 -1.32 -4.79 26.24
N ARG A 41 -1.05 -6.06 25.92
CA ARG A 41 -0.13 -6.92 26.69
C ARG A 41 0.67 -7.77 25.74
N CYS A 42 2.00 -7.67 25.78
CA CYS A 42 2.87 -8.53 24.99
C CYS A 42 2.69 -10.01 25.42
N THR A 43 2.20 -10.85 24.50
CA THR A 43 2.07 -12.30 24.71
C THR A 43 3.30 -13.09 24.27
N GLN A 44 4.36 -12.41 23.85
CA GLN A 44 5.55 -13.01 23.24
C GLN A 44 5.20 -13.89 22.01
N CYS A 45 4.21 -13.46 21.22
CA CYS A 45 3.75 -14.23 20.06
C CYS A 45 4.77 -14.27 18.90
N GLY A 46 5.71 -13.33 18.84
CA GLY A 46 6.70 -13.21 17.76
C GLY A 46 6.18 -12.57 16.46
N LYS A 47 4.88 -12.28 16.36
CA LYS A 47 4.23 -11.76 15.13
C LYS A 47 4.79 -10.41 14.65
N CYS A 48 5.24 -9.55 15.56
CA CYS A 48 5.89 -8.27 15.21
C CYS A 48 7.28 -8.44 14.55
N CYS A 49 7.85 -9.64 14.59
CA CYS A 49 9.11 -10.00 13.96
C CYS A 49 8.92 -10.79 12.65
N THR A 50 7.68 -11.02 12.22
CA THR A 50 7.34 -11.80 11.01
C THR A 50 6.66 -10.91 9.97
N GLY A 51 6.70 -11.32 8.70
CA GLY A 51 6.13 -10.61 7.56
C GLY A 51 7.20 -10.07 6.62
N LYS A 52 6.82 -9.90 5.35
CA LYS A 52 7.70 -9.35 4.30
C LYS A 52 7.94 -7.85 4.47
N GLY A 53 9.14 -7.40 4.14
CA GLY A 53 9.52 -5.99 4.14
C GLY A 53 9.78 -5.40 5.52
N GLY A 54 10.20 -6.20 6.50
CA GLY A 54 10.53 -5.72 7.85
C GLY A 54 11.71 -4.74 7.87
N ARG A 55 11.49 -3.49 8.34
CA ARG A 55 12.50 -2.41 8.32
C ARG A 55 12.77 -1.83 9.71
N VAL A 56 13.54 -2.56 10.51
CA VAL A 56 13.96 -2.12 11.86
C VAL A 56 15.28 -1.39 11.79
N ARG A 57 15.30 -0.09 12.11
CA ARG A 57 16.52 0.72 12.18
C ARG A 57 17.32 0.45 13.45
N VAL A 58 18.63 0.53 13.32
CA VAL A 58 19.60 0.42 14.42
C VAL A 58 20.61 1.55 14.32
N ASN A 59 20.81 2.31 15.41
CA ASN A 59 21.84 3.34 15.48
C ASN A 59 23.19 2.80 15.97
N GLY A 60 24.18 3.67 16.15
CA GLY A 60 25.53 3.30 16.58
C GLY A 60 25.54 2.70 17.99
N ARG A 61 24.86 3.35 18.93
CA ARG A 61 24.76 2.90 20.34
C ARG A 61 24.08 1.54 20.45
N GLU A 62 22.97 1.33 19.74
CA GLU A 62 22.25 0.06 19.73
C GLU A 62 23.09 -1.07 19.12
N ARG A 63 23.93 -0.77 18.12
CA ARG A 63 24.89 -1.76 17.57
C ARG A 63 25.89 -2.21 18.62
N GLU A 64 26.37 -1.31 19.48
CA GLU A 64 27.26 -1.66 20.59
C GLU A 64 26.56 -2.62 21.55
N GLU A 65 25.33 -2.31 21.97
CA GLU A 65 24.54 -3.17 22.87
C GLU A 65 24.25 -4.56 22.30
N ILE A 66 23.83 -4.62 21.03
CA ILE A 66 23.55 -5.90 20.36
C ILE A 66 24.85 -6.71 20.22
N SER A 67 25.96 -6.06 19.84
CA SER A 67 27.25 -6.74 19.68
C SER A 67 27.76 -7.32 21.00
N ALA A 68 27.61 -6.56 22.10
CA ALA A 68 27.98 -7.00 23.44
C ALA A 68 27.13 -8.20 23.90
N LEU A 69 25.81 -8.18 23.64
CA LEU A 69 24.92 -9.28 23.97
C LEU A 69 25.26 -10.57 23.19
N LEU A 70 25.60 -10.43 21.91
CA LEU A 70 25.93 -11.56 21.04
C LEU A 70 27.38 -12.06 21.22
N GLY A 71 28.24 -11.31 21.90
CA GLY A 71 29.66 -11.63 22.04
C GLY A 71 30.45 -11.51 20.73
N VAL A 72 30.04 -10.62 19.83
CA VAL A 72 30.69 -10.39 18.53
C VAL A 72 31.18 -8.95 18.41
N SER A 73 32.07 -8.68 17.44
CA SER A 73 32.47 -7.29 17.16
C SER A 73 31.35 -6.50 16.47
N THR A 74 31.33 -5.18 16.60
CA THR A 74 30.38 -4.31 15.86
C THR A 74 30.54 -4.41 14.34
N HIS A 75 31.75 -4.71 13.85
CA HIS A 75 32.00 -5.01 12.45
C HIS A 75 31.34 -6.32 12.02
N GLU A 76 31.52 -7.39 12.80
CA GLU A 76 30.88 -8.68 12.53
C GLU A 76 29.35 -8.58 12.58
N LEU A 77 28.81 -7.87 13.57
CA LEU A 77 27.37 -7.59 13.66
C LEU A 77 26.84 -6.96 12.37
N THR A 78 27.51 -5.89 11.92
CA THR A 78 27.10 -5.16 10.72
C THR A 78 27.15 -6.01 9.47
N THR A 79 28.24 -6.75 9.27
CA THR A 79 28.42 -7.57 8.08
C THR A 79 27.42 -8.72 8.01
N ARG A 80 27.11 -9.35 9.15
CA ARG A 80 26.29 -10.58 9.19
C ARG A 80 24.79 -10.32 9.35
N PHE A 81 24.42 -9.28 10.09
CA PHE A 81 23.03 -9.11 10.55
C PHE A 81 22.38 -7.80 10.11
N LEU A 82 23.15 -6.84 9.56
CA LEU A 82 22.61 -5.54 9.13
C LEU A 82 22.76 -5.33 7.62
N THR A 83 21.86 -4.52 7.06
CA THR A 83 21.92 -4.01 5.68
C THR A 83 21.73 -2.50 5.68
N ARG A 84 22.12 -1.82 4.60
CA ARG A 84 21.92 -0.37 4.47
C ARG A 84 20.51 -0.07 3.99
N ASP A 85 19.91 0.98 4.57
CA ASP A 85 18.68 1.58 4.08
C ASP A 85 18.97 2.38 2.81
N GLU A 86 18.87 1.71 1.67
CA GLU A 86 19.01 2.29 0.34
C GLU A 86 17.87 3.27 -0.05
N GLN A 87 16.80 3.40 0.74
CA GLN A 87 15.74 4.41 0.53
C GLN A 87 16.04 5.73 1.26
N SER A 88 17.13 5.79 2.03
CA SER A 88 17.50 6.97 2.81
C SER A 88 18.58 7.78 2.09
N SER A 89 18.30 9.03 1.75
CA SER A 89 19.31 9.95 1.22
C SER A 89 20.18 10.54 2.35
N ALA A 90 21.49 10.59 2.09
CA ALA A 90 22.62 10.94 2.96
C ALA A 90 22.91 9.96 4.12
N ASP A 91 24.05 9.27 4.04
CA ASP A 91 24.69 8.34 4.99
C ASP A 91 23.97 7.03 5.39
N GLY A 92 22.71 6.83 5.01
CA GLY A 92 21.96 5.56 5.02
C GLY A 92 21.85 4.88 6.40
N HIS A 93 20.65 4.75 6.96
CA HIS A 93 20.48 4.04 8.23
C HIS A 93 20.84 2.54 8.12
N TRP A 94 21.24 1.92 9.23
CA TRP A 94 21.38 0.46 9.29
C TRP A 94 20.04 -0.18 9.61
N LEU A 95 19.68 -1.22 8.86
CA LEU A 95 18.49 -2.04 9.08
C LEU A 95 18.90 -3.44 9.55
N ILE A 96 18.14 -4.03 10.47
CA ILE A 96 18.25 -5.47 10.74
C ILE A 96 17.80 -6.25 9.51
N ARG A 97 18.61 -7.21 9.08
CA ARG A 97 18.28 -8.11 7.97
C ARG A 97 17.07 -8.98 8.31
N GLN A 98 16.24 -9.23 7.30
CA GLN A 98 15.29 -10.34 7.33
C GLN A 98 16.01 -11.65 6.93
N THR A 99 15.30 -12.77 7.02
CA THR A 99 15.71 -14.05 6.43
C THR A 99 15.80 -13.95 4.90
N ASP A 100 16.46 -14.92 4.25
CA ASP A 100 16.72 -14.88 2.80
C ASP A 100 15.42 -14.86 1.97
N ASP A 101 14.32 -15.39 2.50
CA ASP A 101 12.97 -15.36 1.92
C ASP A 101 12.16 -14.11 2.31
N ASP A 102 12.79 -13.17 3.01
CA ASP A 102 12.22 -11.95 3.56
C ASP A 102 11.03 -12.19 4.52
N SER A 103 10.84 -13.40 5.06
CA SER A 103 9.62 -13.72 5.81
C SER A 103 9.63 -13.31 7.28
N GLN A 104 10.82 -13.08 7.87
CA GLN A 104 10.95 -12.71 9.28
C GLN A 104 12.32 -12.10 9.61
N CYS A 105 12.42 -11.46 10.78
CA CYS A 105 13.66 -10.92 11.32
C CYS A 105 14.71 -12.02 11.56
N VAL A 106 15.97 -11.76 11.19
CA VAL A 106 17.08 -12.72 11.36
C VAL A 106 17.34 -13.14 12.81
N PHE A 107 16.87 -12.36 13.79
CA PHE A 107 16.98 -12.65 15.22
C PHE A 107 15.76 -13.38 15.81
N LEU A 108 14.74 -13.70 15.02
CA LEU A 108 13.61 -14.50 15.50
C LEU A 108 14.01 -15.98 15.61
N ARG A 109 13.75 -16.60 16.75
CA ARG A 109 13.97 -18.03 17.03
C ARG A 109 12.68 -18.62 17.58
N GLY A 110 11.97 -19.39 16.75
CA GLY A 110 10.59 -19.78 17.07
C GLY A 110 9.72 -18.53 17.25
N LYS A 111 9.22 -18.30 18.46
CA LYS A 111 8.46 -17.08 18.81
C LYS A 111 9.25 -16.03 19.60
N GLN A 112 10.52 -16.30 19.89
CA GLN A 112 11.33 -15.48 20.79
C GLN A 112 12.42 -14.72 20.03
N CYS A 113 12.60 -13.45 20.39
CA CYS A 113 13.69 -12.63 19.87
C CYS A 113 15.00 -13.04 20.57
N SER A 114 16.01 -13.47 19.82
CA SER A 114 17.30 -13.87 20.38
C SER A 114 18.09 -12.71 20.98
N ILE A 115 17.75 -11.47 20.61
CA ILE A 115 18.34 -10.24 21.15
C ILE A 115 17.36 -9.48 22.06
N TYR A 116 16.42 -10.16 22.73
CA TYR A 116 15.32 -9.51 23.48
C TYR A 116 15.79 -8.42 24.46
N GLN A 117 16.93 -8.62 25.12
CA GLN A 117 17.52 -7.66 26.07
C GLN A 117 18.18 -6.45 25.39
N ALA A 118 18.69 -6.61 24.17
CA ALA A 118 19.29 -5.55 23.37
C ALA A 118 18.39 -5.15 22.19
N ARG A 119 17.07 -5.26 22.35
CA ARG A 119 16.12 -4.84 21.31
C ARG A 119 16.36 -3.36 21.00
N PRO A 120 16.46 -2.98 19.71
CA PRO A 120 16.49 -1.58 19.32
C PRO A 120 15.26 -0.84 19.85
N THR A 121 15.40 0.47 20.01
CA THR A 121 14.35 1.41 20.43
C THR A 121 13.06 1.20 19.63
N GLN A 122 13.15 1.11 18.30
CA GLN A 122 12.00 0.82 17.44
C GLN A 122 11.24 -0.46 17.84
N CYS A 123 11.96 -1.53 18.22
CA CYS A 123 11.33 -2.78 18.68
C CYS A 123 10.81 -2.70 20.11
N ARG A 124 11.40 -1.87 20.98
CA ARG A 124 10.97 -1.68 22.37
C ARG A 124 9.70 -0.83 22.46
N THR A 125 9.56 0.18 21.60
CA THR A 125 8.41 1.09 21.58
C THR A 125 7.20 0.52 20.85
N PHE A 126 7.31 -0.61 20.15
CA PHE A 126 6.14 -1.27 19.54
C PHE A 126 5.18 -1.80 20.64
N PRO A 127 3.87 -1.57 20.54
CA PRO A 127 3.10 -1.04 19.40
C PRO A 127 2.81 0.47 19.43
N TRP A 128 3.43 1.26 20.30
CA TRP A 128 3.14 2.68 20.57
C TRP A 128 3.72 3.68 19.57
N TRP A 129 3.94 3.24 18.33
CA TRP A 129 4.42 4.12 17.28
C TRP A 129 3.34 5.14 16.91
N PRO A 130 3.70 6.39 16.52
CA PRO A 130 2.79 7.44 16.12
C PRO A 130 1.64 6.93 15.24
N GLN A 131 2.00 6.28 14.14
CA GLN A 131 1.07 5.79 13.13
C GLN A 131 0.11 4.70 13.64
N ASN A 132 0.39 4.03 14.76
CA ASN A 132 -0.48 2.99 15.30
C ASN A 132 -1.52 3.56 16.28
N VAL A 133 -1.24 4.71 16.90
CA VAL A 133 -2.05 5.29 17.99
C VAL A 133 -2.82 6.55 17.57
N ILE A 134 -2.84 6.87 16.27
CA ILE A 134 -3.53 8.05 15.72
C ILE A 134 -5.03 7.83 15.52
N SER A 135 -5.50 6.57 15.45
CA SER A 135 -6.92 6.24 15.37
C SER A 135 -7.21 4.81 15.84
N GLU A 136 -8.46 4.51 16.18
CA GLU A 136 -8.91 3.14 16.47
C GLU A 136 -8.70 2.22 15.26
N TYR A 137 -8.91 2.74 14.05
CA TYR A 137 -8.64 2.01 12.81
C TYR A 137 -7.18 1.57 12.71
N ASP A 138 -6.21 2.47 12.92
CA ASP A 138 -4.79 2.14 12.85
C ASP A 138 -4.36 1.19 14.00
N TRP A 139 -5.01 1.29 15.16
CA TRP A 139 -4.80 0.37 16.27
C TRP A 139 -5.26 -1.06 15.93
N LEU A 140 -6.44 -1.20 15.33
CA LEU A 140 -6.96 -2.49 14.85
C LEU A 140 -6.12 -3.07 13.71
N LEU A 141 -5.59 -2.24 12.81
CA LEU A 141 -4.63 -2.68 11.79
C LEU A 141 -3.37 -3.26 12.44
N THR A 142 -2.87 -2.61 13.49
CA THR A 142 -1.68 -3.06 14.24
C THR A 142 -1.92 -4.41 14.91
N ALA A 143 -3.15 -4.70 15.37
CA ALA A 143 -3.53 -5.96 16.00
C ALA A 143 -3.29 -7.20 15.11
N ARG A 144 -3.27 -7.05 13.79
CA ARG A 144 -2.90 -8.14 12.86
C ARG A 144 -1.48 -8.64 13.08
N HIS A 145 -0.59 -7.76 13.51
CA HIS A 145 0.82 -8.05 13.79
C HIS A 145 1.06 -8.32 15.27
N CYS A 146 0.04 -8.20 16.13
CA CYS A 146 0.16 -8.49 17.55
C CYS A 146 -1.20 -8.79 18.20
N GLU A 147 -1.42 -10.05 18.54
CA GLU A 147 -2.63 -10.49 19.26
C GLU A 147 -2.77 -9.87 20.66
N GLY A 148 -1.68 -9.32 21.20
CA GLY A 148 -1.66 -8.62 22.47
C GLY A 148 -2.52 -7.35 22.51
N ILE A 149 -2.99 -6.87 21.36
CA ILE A 149 -3.83 -5.69 21.20
C ILE A 149 -5.33 -6.01 21.36
N THR A 150 -5.76 -7.21 20.96
CA THR A 150 -7.18 -7.64 20.96
C THR A 150 -7.48 -8.67 22.05
N ILE A 151 -6.62 -8.75 23.07
CA ILE A 151 -6.86 -9.61 24.24
C ILE A 151 -8.17 -9.23 24.95
N PRO A 152 -8.96 -10.22 25.41
CA PRO A 152 -10.21 -9.94 26.13
C PRO A 152 -9.98 -9.04 27.35
N ALA A 153 -10.92 -8.14 27.64
CA ALA A 153 -10.79 -7.16 28.72
C ALA A 153 -10.54 -7.77 30.12
N ALA A 154 -10.95 -9.01 30.36
CA ALA A 154 -10.67 -9.74 31.61
C ALA A 154 -9.17 -10.11 31.76
N ASP A 155 -8.47 -10.22 30.63
CA ASP A 155 -7.06 -10.57 30.52
C ASP A 155 -6.17 -9.37 30.08
N ALA A 156 -6.79 -8.26 29.69
CA ALA A 156 -6.10 -7.07 29.24
C ALA A 156 -5.39 -6.36 30.40
N ALA A 157 -4.24 -5.75 30.12
CA ALA A 157 -3.69 -4.73 30.99
C ALA A 157 -4.67 -3.55 31.08
N VAL A 158 -4.56 -2.75 32.14
CA VAL A 158 -5.34 -1.51 32.34
C VAL A 158 -5.38 -0.70 31.05
N ALA A 159 -6.57 -0.27 30.62
CA ALA A 159 -6.72 0.61 29.47
C ALA A 159 -5.86 1.86 29.67
N VAL A 160 -4.95 2.12 28.72
CA VAL A 160 -4.04 3.27 28.75
C VAL A 160 -4.55 4.36 27.82
N ARG A 161 -4.45 5.61 28.24
CA ARG A 161 -4.79 6.76 27.42
C ARG A 161 -3.62 7.13 26.52
N LEU A 162 -3.88 7.91 25.47
CA LEU A 162 -2.81 8.45 24.63
C LEU A 162 -1.71 9.14 25.47
N ASP A 163 -2.10 9.94 26.47
CA ASP A 163 -1.16 10.67 27.33
C ASP A 163 -0.20 9.75 28.12
N ASP A 164 -0.64 8.53 28.45
CA ASP A 164 0.16 7.55 29.16
C ASP A 164 1.24 6.93 28.25
N VAL A 165 1.00 6.90 26.94
CA VAL A 165 1.87 6.25 25.94
C VAL A 165 2.70 7.24 25.11
N LEU A 166 2.38 8.54 25.16
CA LEU A 166 3.18 9.61 24.52
C LEU A 166 4.69 9.47 24.74
N PRO A 167 5.20 9.06 25.93
CA PRO A 167 6.62 8.84 26.10
C PRO A 167 7.25 7.86 25.10
N GLU A 168 6.58 6.74 24.84
CA GLU A 168 7.06 5.72 23.89
C GLU A 168 7.02 6.24 22.45
N THR A 169 5.99 7.03 22.12
CA THR A 169 5.82 7.67 20.82
C THR A 169 6.94 8.71 20.55
N ILE A 170 7.28 9.53 21.56
CA ILE A 170 8.37 10.51 21.49
C ILE A 170 9.72 9.82 21.34
N VAL A 171 9.97 8.77 22.13
CA VAL A 171 11.20 7.98 22.08
C VAL A 171 11.38 7.35 20.69
N TYR A 172 10.29 6.82 20.11
CA TYR A 172 10.29 6.34 18.73
C TYR A 172 10.66 7.45 17.73
N ASP A 173 10.04 8.63 17.81
CA ASP A 173 10.30 9.73 16.87
C ASP A 173 11.74 10.26 16.95
N ILE A 174 12.29 10.40 18.16
CA ILE A 174 13.68 10.81 18.33
C ILE A 174 14.62 9.77 17.70
N HIS A 175 14.39 8.47 17.94
CA HIS A 175 15.17 7.40 17.30
C HIS A 175 15.08 7.47 15.76
N ARG A 176 13.88 7.69 15.23
CA ARG A 176 13.63 7.82 13.79
C ARG A 176 14.30 9.05 13.17
N SER A 177 14.63 10.08 13.95
CA SER A 177 15.35 11.26 13.50
C SER A 177 16.84 11.01 13.20
N GLY A 178 17.37 9.84 13.59
CA GLY A 178 18.76 9.45 13.36
C GLY A 178 19.72 9.84 14.49
N GLU A 179 19.20 10.32 15.62
CA GLU A 179 19.99 10.59 16.81
C GLU A 179 20.54 9.28 17.41
N ASP A 180 21.76 9.36 17.95
CA ASP A 180 22.52 8.19 18.41
C ASP A 180 22.41 8.02 19.93
N PHE A 181 21.23 7.60 20.39
CA PHE A 181 20.91 7.33 21.79
C PHE A 181 20.30 5.95 21.96
N THR A 182 20.50 5.33 23.12
CA THR A 182 19.79 4.09 23.48
C THR A 182 18.38 4.40 23.99
N TYR A 183 17.52 3.38 24.02
CA TYR A 183 16.18 3.50 24.59
C TYR A 183 16.22 4.04 26.04
N ASP A 184 17.11 3.50 26.88
CA ASP A 184 17.19 3.86 28.30
C ASP A 184 17.71 5.30 28.48
N GLU A 185 18.62 5.76 27.62
CA GLU A 185 19.08 7.16 27.58
C GLU A 185 17.94 8.11 27.20
N LEU A 186 17.17 7.77 26.16
CA LEU A 186 16.03 8.58 25.73
C LEU A 186 14.95 8.69 26.81
N HIS A 187 14.66 7.60 27.52
CA HIS A 187 13.73 7.63 28.64
C HIS A 187 14.25 8.46 29.83
N ALA A 188 15.55 8.41 30.13
CA ALA A 188 16.14 9.27 31.15
C ALA A 188 16.00 10.75 30.77
N MET A 189 16.35 11.08 29.53
CA MET A 189 16.25 12.44 29.00
C MET A 189 14.80 12.95 28.99
N LEU A 190 13.83 12.10 28.67
CA LEU A 190 12.42 12.47 28.67
C LEU A 190 11.87 12.69 30.10
N ARG A 191 12.32 11.91 31.09
CA ARG A 191 11.96 12.15 32.50
C ARG A 191 12.43 13.54 32.93
N ASP A 192 13.69 13.86 32.68
CA ASP A 192 14.26 15.16 33.01
C ASP A 192 13.55 16.31 32.26
N LEU A 193 13.15 16.06 31.00
CA LEU A 193 12.44 17.06 30.18
C LEU A 193 11.04 17.37 30.72
N LYS A 194 10.30 16.37 31.22
CA LYS A 194 8.98 16.59 31.82
C LYS A 194 9.04 17.51 33.04
N ASP A 195 10.14 17.44 33.80
CA ASP A 195 10.34 18.28 34.99
C ASP A 195 10.71 19.71 34.63
N VAL A 196 11.42 19.92 33.51
CA VAL A 196 11.96 21.24 33.11
C VAL A 196 11.04 21.98 32.13
N GLU A 197 10.30 21.27 31.27
CA GLU A 197 9.37 21.85 30.28
C GLU A 197 8.04 21.08 30.28
N PRO A 198 7.16 21.30 31.28
CA PRO A 198 5.90 20.55 31.42
C PRO A 198 4.97 20.65 30.20
N GLN A 199 5.09 21.74 29.44
CA GLN A 199 4.29 22.00 28.24
C GLN A 199 4.73 21.16 27.02
N PHE A 200 5.93 20.57 27.05
CA PHE A 200 6.50 19.83 25.93
C PHE A 200 5.60 18.69 25.43
N LEU A 201 4.97 17.94 26.34
CA LEU A 201 4.10 16.82 25.97
C LEU A 201 2.85 17.28 25.23
N GLU A 202 2.28 18.40 25.65
CA GLU A 202 1.09 18.97 25.01
C GLU A 202 1.43 19.57 23.64
N ASP A 203 2.58 20.23 23.53
CA ASP A 203 3.09 20.73 22.25
C ASP A 203 3.36 19.58 21.26
N TYR A 204 3.99 18.49 21.73
CA TYR A 204 4.22 17.29 20.93
C TYR A 204 2.90 16.62 20.51
N LYS A 205 1.92 16.53 21.41
CA LYS A 205 0.58 15.97 21.11
C LYS A 205 -0.12 16.77 20.02
N GLN A 206 -0.04 18.10 20.06
CA GLN A 206 -0.58 18.97 19.00
C GLN A 206 0.16 18.76 17.68
N GLU A 207 1.49 18.64 17.70
CA GLU A 207 2.28 18.33 16.50
C GLU A 207 1.93 16.96 15.91
N LEU A 208 1.76 15.95 16.75
CA LEU A 208 1.35 14.60 16.36
C LEU A 208 0.01 14.62 15.61
N GLN A 209 -0.99 15.34 16.13
CA GLN A 209 -2.30 15.48 15.49
C GLN A 209 -2.24 16.23 14.15
N LEU A 210 -1.34 17.21 14.03
CA LEU A 210 -1.15 17.93 12.76
C LEU A 210 -0.48 17.06 11.70
N LYS A 211 0.50 16.25 12.10
CA LYS A 211 1.26 15.38 11.20
C LYS A 211 0.54 14.10 10.83
N PHE A 212 -0.25 13.56 11.75
CA PHE A 212 -0.88 12.27 11.63
C PHE A 212 -2.31 12.36 12.15
N HIS A 213 -3.26 12.40 11.23
CA HIS A 213 -4.66 12.22 11.60
C HIS A 213 -5.44 11.51 10.50
N ARG A 214 -6.47 10.80 10.94
CA ARG A 214 -7.52 10.27 10.09
C ARG A 214 -8.79 11.07 10.36
N GLN A 215 -9.55 11.31 9.30
CA GLN A 215 -10.89 11.89 9.42
C GLN A 215 -11.89 10.90 8.82
N VAL A 216 -12.84 10.45 9.65
CA VAL A 216 -13.97 9.65 9.16
C VAL A 216 -14.89 10.57 8.36
N VAL A 217 -15.00 10.32 7.06
CA VAL A 217 -15.88 11.05 6.15
C VAL A 217 -17.27 10.44 6.16
N PHE A 218 -17.32 9.11 6.22
CA PHE A 218 -18.55 8.34 6.25
C PHE A 218 -18.32 7.01 6.96
N GLN A 219 -19.32 6.56 7.70
CA GLN A 219 -19.29 5.25 8.34
C GLN A 219 -20.68 4.63 8.31
N SER A 220 -20.72 3.36 7.96
CA SER A 220 -21.89 2.49 8.04
C SER A 220 -21.50 1.19 8.77
N PRO A 221 -22.44 0.26 9.03
CA PRO A 221 -22.08 -1.05 9.57
C PRO A 221 -21.11 -1.85 8.69
N HIS A 222 -21.10 -1.64 7.36
CA HIS A 222 -20.35 -2.46 6.41
C HIS A 222 -19.08 -1.81 5.89
N VAL A 223 -19.08 -0.48 5.73
CA VAL A 223 -17.97 0.27 5.11
C VAL A 223 -17.65 1.54 5.89
N THR A 224 -16.37 1.94 5.84
CA THR A 224 -15.88 3.21 6.37
C THR A 224 -15.05 3.93 5.31
N VAL A 225 -15.30 5.23 5.13
CA VAL A 225 -14.55 6.14 4.25
C VAL A 225 -13.73 7.08 5.12
N LEU A 226 -12.43 7.18 4.84
CA LEU A 226 -11.44 7.85 5.66
C LEU A 226 -10.59 8.78 4.81
N ASP A 227 -10.46 10.03 5.25
CA ASP A 227 -9.41 10.93 4.78
C ASP A 227 -8.18 10.77 5.67
N SER A 228 -7.02 10.80 5.04
CA SER A 228 -5.74 10.39 5.62
C SER A 228 -4.72 11.49 5.42
N PHE A 229 -4.16 11.97 6.54
CA PHE A 229 -3.16 13.02 6.55
C PHE A 229 -1.96 12.51 7.36
N LEU A 230 -0.97 11.97 6.66
CA LEU A 230 0.19 11.30 7.26
C LEU A 230 1.48 11.97 6.78
N GLU A 231 2.34 12.42 7.69
CA GLU A 231 3.61 13.09 7.36
C GLU A 231 4.42 12.23 6.37
N GLY A 232 4.82 12.87 5.25
CA GLY A 232 5.60 12.22 4.20
C GLY A 232 4.77 11.49 3.14
N LEU A 233 3.45 11.41 3.28
CA LEU A 233 2.53 10.89 2.27
C LEU A 233 1.57 12.00 1.82
N PRO A 234 1.17 12.01 0.54
CA PRO A 234 0.14 12.93 0.08
C PRO A 234 -1.19 12.62 0.78
N PRO A 235 -2.02 13.62 1.08
CA PRO A 235 -3.36 13.39 1.61
C PRO A 235 -4.19 12.52 0.67
N SER A 236 -4.90 11.55 1.23
CA SER A 236 -5.69 10.59 0.45
C SER A 236 -7.03 10.27 1.11
N ARG A 237 -8.01 9.94 0.28
CA ARG A 237 -9.27 9.33 0.70
C ARG A 237 -9.24 7.86 0.34
N CYS A 238 -9.50 7.01 1.31
CA CYS A 238 -9.71 5.59 1.07
C CYS A 238 -11.05 5.12 1.63
N PHE A 239 -11.50 3.95 1.18
CA PHE A 239 -12.54 3.24 1.89
C PHE A 239 -12.21 1.76 2.05
N VAL A 240 -12.75 1.19 3.12
CA VAL A 240 -12.51 -0.17 3.57
C VAL A 240 -13.82 -0.84 3.93
N PHE A 241 -13.85 -2.17 3.83
CA PHE A 241 -14.89 -2.97 4.47
C PHE A 241 -14.55 -3.16 5.95
N ASN A 242 -15.55 -3.01 6.83
CA ASN A 242 -15.34 -3.03 8.28
C ASN A 242 -14.98 -4.42 8.81
N ASP A 243 -15.33 -5.49 8.10
CA ASP A 243 -14.94 -6.86 8.41
C ASP A 243 -13.49 -7.17 7.98
N ARG A 244 -12.94 -6.38 7.05
CA ARG A 244 -11.59 -6.52 6.49
C ARG A 244 -10.89 -5.16 6.38
N PRO A 245 -10.69 -4.42 7.49
CA PRO A 245 -10.21 -3.03 7.47
C PRO A 245 -8.80 -2.87 6.90
N HIS A 246 -8.05 -3.97 6.78
CA HIS A 246 -6.69 -4.00 6.24
C HIS A 246 -6.62 -4.10 4.72
N LEU A 247 -7.75 -4.33 4.05
CA LEU A 247 -7.88 -4.33 2.61
C LEU A 247 -8.47 -3.00 2.20
N VAL A 248 -7.60 -2.08 1.80
CA VAL A 248 -8.03 -0.84 1.16
C VAL A 248 -8.64 -1.21 -0.19
N GLN A 249 -9.93 -0.90 -0.36
CA GLN A 249 -10.65 -1.25 -1.57
C GLN A 249 -10.29 -0.27 -2.69
N SER A 250 -10.41 1.03 -2.42
CA SER A 250 -9.96 2.11 -3.31
C SER A 250 -9.33 3.23 -2.50
N GLU A 251 -8.38 3.91 -3.13
CA GLU A 251 -7.72 5.09 -2.58
C GLU A 251 -7.49 6.12 -3.69
N MET A 252 -7.79 7.39 -3.39
CA MET A 252 -7.62 8.53 -4.29
C MET A 252 -6.94 9.68 -3.56
N LEU A 253 -6.18 10.48 -4.29
CA LEU A 253 -5.57 11.69 -3.75
C LEU A 253 -6.65 12.72 -3.37
N LEU A 254 -6.38 13.48 -2.31
CA LEU A 254 -7.13 14.67 -1.94
C LEU A 254 -6.38 15.91 -2.43
N GLY A 255 -6.98 16.63 -3.38
CA GLY A 255 -6.54 17.98 -3.74
C GLY A 255 -7.05 19.03 -2.74
N GLU A 256 -6.77 20.31 -3.00
CA GLU A 256 -7.12 21.42 -2.08
C GLU A 256 -8.63 21.55 -1.81
N GLN A 257 -9.47 21.13 -2.76
CA GLN A 257 -10.94 21.29 -2.67
C GLN A 257 -11.73 20.04 -3.10
N THR A 258 -11.12 19.13 -3.87
CA THR A 258 -11.79 17.96 -4.45
C THR A 258 -10.82 16.79 -4.55
N LEU A 259 -11.32 15.62 -4.89
CA LEU A 259 -10.48 14.46 -5.21
C LEU A 259 -9.66 14.72 -6.46
N ASP A 260 -8.40 14.31 -6.43
CA ASP A 260 -7.48 14.43 -7.54
C ASP A 260 -7.33 13.06 -8.25
N PRO A 261 -7.91 12.89 -9.46
CA PRO A 261 -7.79 11.65 -10.23
C PRO A 261 -6.49 11.59 -11.05
N SER A 262 -5.57 12.56 -10.93
CA SER A 262 -4.36 12.62 -11.76
C SER A 262 -3.38 11.49 -11.48
N ARG A 263 -3.44 10.85 -10.31
CA ARG A 263 -2.57 9.71 -9.95
C ARG A 263 -3.34 8.61 -9.26
N LEU A 264 -2.87 7.38 -9.46
CA LEU A 264 -3.36 6.19 -8.78
C LEU A 264 -2.54 5.95 -7.52
N MET A 265 -3.21 5.66 -6.41
CA MET A 265 -2.54 5.42 -5.12
C MET A 265 -2.16 3.96 -4.91
N LEU A 266 -2.94 3.03 -5.45
CA LEU A 266 -2.69 1.60 -5.32
C LEU A 266 -1.73 1.13 -6.42
N ASP A 267 -0.66 0.45 -6.01
CA ASP A 267 0.35 -0.15 -6.91
C ASP A 267 -0.29 -1.05 -7.98
N VAL A 268 -1.35 -1.79 -7.63
CA VAL A 268 -2.08 -2.63 -8.58
C VAL A 268 -2.80 -1.82 -9.66
N HIS A 269 -3.45 -0.71 -9.30
CA HIS A 269 -4.10 0.16 -10.27
C HIS A 269 -3.06 0.85 -11.15
N GLN A 270 -1.93 1.28 -10.59
CA GLN A 270 -0.80 1.82 -11.36
C GLN A 270 -0.29 0.79 -12.38
N ALA A 271 -0.07 -0.46 -11.97
CA ALA A 271 0.36 -1.55 -12.85
C ALA A 271 -0.67 -1.84 -13.94
N MET A 272 -1.97 -1.86 -13.60
CA MET A 272 -3.05 -2.04 -14.58
C MET A 272 -3.06 -0.90 -15.60
N ALA A 273 -2.92 0.36 -15.16
CA ALA A 273 -2.96 1.54 -16.04
C ALA A 273 -1.84 1.60 -17.08
N VAL A 274 -0.80 0.78 -16.96
CA VAL A 274 0.20 0.56 -18.02
C VAL A 274 -0.46 0.15 -19.34
N ALA A 275 -1.68 -0.42 -19.27
CA ALA A 275 -2.53 -0.72 -20.42
C ALA A 275 -2.74 0.40 -21.42
N LEU A 276 -2.76 1.63 -20.93
CA LEU A 276 -2.92 2.82 -21.76
C LEU A 276 -1.74 3.06 -22.69
N ARG A 277 -0.58 2.43 -22.45
CA ARG A 277 0.59 2.55 -23.32
C ARG A 277 0.54 1.65 -24.54
N TRP A 278 -0.33 0.62 -24.56
CA TRP A 278 -0.45 -0.30 -25.71
C TRP A 278 -1.50 0.13 -26.73
N LEU A 279 -2.40 1.03 -26.34
CA LEU A 279 -3.42 1.57 -27.22
C LEU A 279 -3.07 3.00 -27.60
N THR A 280 -3.11 3.33 -28.89
CA THR A 280 -3.02 4.72 -29.30
C THR A 280 -4.23 5.50 -28.78
N PRO A 281 -4.15 6.84 -28.67
CA PRO A 281 -5.31 7.65 -28.32
C PRO A 281 -6.52 7.41 -29.24
N SER A 282 -6.29 7.11 -30.52
CA SER A 282 -7.35 6.80 -31.48
C SER A 282 -7.95 5.40 -31.31
N GLN A 283 -7.24 4.47 -30.66
CA GLN A 283 -7.72 3.11 -30.38
C GLN A 283 -8.46 3.03 -29.05
N CYS A 284 -7.99 3.72 -28.00
CA CYS A 284 -8.61 3.64 -26.68
C CYS A 284 -9.86 4.54 -26.59
N ARG A 285 -11.04 3.99 -26.91
CA ARG A 285 -12.31 4.75 -26.93
C ARG A 285 -13.40 4.15 -26.05
N ARG A 286 -13.45 2.82 -25.94
CA ARG A 286 -14.51 2.08 -25.23
C ARG A 286 -13.88 1.15 -24.21
N VAL A 287 -14.01 1.49 -22.95
CA VAL A 287 -13.32 0.80 -21.84
C VAL A 287 -14.34 0.22 -20.87
N ALA A 288 -14.05 -0.95 -20.31
CA ALA A 288 -14.81 -1.50 -19.18
C ALA A 288 -13.89 -1.78 -17.99
N VAL A 289 -14.36 -1.46 -16.78
CA VAL A 289 -13.74 -1.81 -15.51
C VAL A 289 -14.71 -2.71 -14.75
N LEU A 290 -14.42 -4.01 -14.74
CA LEU A 290 -15.17 -5.01 -13.97
C LEU A 290 -14.60 -5.06 -12.56
N GLY A 291 -15.42 -4.77 -11.55
CA GLY A 291 -14.97 -4.52 -10.19
C GLY A 291 -14.50 -3.08 -10.00
N SER A 292 -15.37 -2.10 -10.30
CA SER A 292 -14.97 -0.69 -10.25
C SER A 292 -14.67 -0.19 -8.84
N GLY A 293 -15.20 -0.84 -7.79
CA GLY A 293 -14.98 -0.40 -6.43
C GLY A 293 -15.41 1.03 -6.18
N GLY A 294 -14.58 1.79 -5.46
CA GLY A 294 -14.73 3.24 -5.27
C GLY A 294 -14.44 4.06 -6.53
N GLY A 295 -13.97 3.44 -7.61
CA GLY A 295 -13.83 4.10 -8.90
C GLY A 295 -12.50 4.80 -9.13
N SER A 296 -11.45 4.56 -8.32
CA SER A 296 -10.13 5.19 -8.51
C SER A 296 -9.59 5.00 -9.92
N LEU A 297 -9.58 3.76 -10.42
CA LEU A 297 -9.14 3.44 -11.79
C LEU A 297 -10.05 4.07 -12.85
N ALA A 298 -11.38 4.01 -12.66
CA ALA A 298 -12.33 4.60 -13.60
C ALA A 298 -12.19 6.14 -13.68
N ARG A 299 -12.04 6.81 -12.54
CA ARG A 299 -11.80 8.27 -12.45
C ARG A 299 -10.48 8.67 -13.10
N TYR A 300 -9.43 7.88 -12.87
CA TYR A 300 -8.13 8.08 -13.53
C TYR A 300 -8.26 7.98 -15.06
N LEU A 301 -8.97 6.97 -15.57
CA LEU A 301 -9.21 6.79 -17.00
C LEU A 301 -10.00 7.94 -17.62
N LEU A 302 -11.08 8.40 -16.95
CA LEU A 302 -11.86 9.56 -17.40
C LEU A 302 -11.03 10.85 -17.49
N HIS A 303 -10.05 11.01 -16.58
CA HIS A 303 -9.15 12.16 -16.55
C HIS A 303 -8.06 12.09 -17.63
N HIS A 304 -7.38 10.95 -17.77
CA HIS A 304 -6.21 10.81 -18.67
C HIS A 304 -6.54 10.40 -20.10
N VAL A 305 -7.77 9.96 -20.37
CA VAL A 305 -8.22 9.53 -21.69
C VAL A 305 -9.43 10.39 -22.12
N PRO A 306 -9.22 11.68 -22.43
CA PRO A 306 -10.31 12.62 -22.71
C PRO A 306 -11.19 12.18 -23.89
N GLN A 307 -10.62 11.45 -24.84
CA GLN A 307 -11.28 10.97 -26.06
C GLN A 307 -12.13 9.70 -25.89
N LEU A 308 -12.30 9.20 -24.66
CA LEU A 308 -13.22 8.09 -24.39
C LEU A 308 -14.62 8.42 -24.91
N GLU A 309 -15.19 7.50 -25.68
CA GLU A 309 -16.59 7.52 -26.06
C GLU A 309 -17.46 6.88 -24.97
N ARG A 310 -16.91 5.88 -24.27
CA ARG A 310 -17.60 5.14 -23.21
C ARG A 310 -16.62 4.52 -22.22
N LEU A 311 -16.91 4.67 -20.93
CA LEU A 311 -16.33 3.91 -19.83
C LEU A 311 -17.46 3.25 -19.04
N ASP A 312 -17.49 1.92 -19.06
CA ASP A 312 -18.42 1.11 -18.27
C ASP A 312 -17.76 0.73 -16.94
N ALA A 313 -18.22 1.28 -15.82
CA ALA A 313 -17.82 0.91 -14.47
C ALA A 313 -18.82 -0.10 -13.91
N VAL A 314 -18.38 -1.33 -13.60
CA VAL A 314 -19.27 -2.43 -13.22
C VAL A 314 -18.97 -2.88 -11.80
N GLU A 315 -19.97 -2.79 -10.93
CA GLU A 315 -19.86 -3.13 -9.51
C GLU A 315 -21.22 -3.66 -9.01
N PRO A 316 -21.33 -4.91 -8.57
CA PRO A 316 -22.61 -5.50 -8.14
C PRO A 316 -23.15 -4.94 -6.82
N ASN A 317 -22.31 -4.37 -5.95
CA ASN A 317 -22.71 -3.94 -4.62
C ASN A 317 -23.23 -2.49 -4.62
N ALA A 318 -24.54 -2.33 -4.36
CA ALA A 318 -25.20 -1.03 -4.26
C ALA A 318 -24.52 -0.08 -3.24
N VAL A 319 -24.07 -0.60 -2.09
CA VAL A 319 -23.39 0.21 -1.07
C VAL A 319 -22.06 0.74 -1.58
N VAL A 320 -21.31 -0.07 -2.33
CA VAL A 320 -20.04 0.34 -2.95
C VAL A 320 -20.30 1.40 -4.03
N ASN A 321 -21.32 1.21 -4.88
CA ASN A 321 -21.72 2.19 -5.88
C ASN A 321 -22.13 3.54 -5.25
N ASP A 322 -22.89 3.51 -4.16
CA ASP A 322 -23.28 4.72 -3.43
C ASP A 322 -22.06 5.43 -2.84
N VAL A 323 -21.11 4.68 -2.28
CA VAL A 323 -19.84 5.24 -1.80
C VAL A 323 -19.04 5.84 -2.95
N ALA A 324 -18.93 5.14 -4.08
CA ALA A 324 -18.19 5.61 -5.25
C ALA A 324 -18.75 6.92 -5.81
N ARG A 325 -20.08 7.04 -5.90
CA ARG A 325 -20.77 8.26 -6.33
C ARG A 325 -20.58 9.41 -5.33
N GLN A 326 -20.90 9.18 -4.07
CA GLN A 326 -20.97 10.25 -3.06
C GLN A 326 -19.60 10.73 -2.59
N PHE A 327 -18.63 9.81 -2.45
CA PHE A 327 -17.37 10.11 -1.78
C PHE A 327 -16.14 10.01 -2.68
N PHE A 328 -16.26 9.42 -3.89
CA PHE A 328 -15.17 9.28 -4.87
C PHE A 328 -15.45 9.96 -6.23
N GLY A 329 -16.65 10.55 -6.40
CA GLY A 329 -17.01 11.31 -7.59
C GLY A 329 -17.22 10.47 -8.85
N LEU A 330 -17.49 9.18 -8.71
CA LEU A 330 -17.85 8.28 -9.82
C LEU A 330 -19.34 8.42 -10.16
N ASP A 331 -19.76 9.64 -10.52
CA ASP A 331 -21.15 9.99 -10.80
C ASP A 331 -21.38 10.13 -12.32
N ASP A 332 -22.13 9.19 -12.88
CA ASP A 332 -22.49 9.11 -14.31
C ASP A 332 -23.52 10.15 -14.74
N THR A 333 -24.10 10.91 -13.81
CA THR A 333 -24.95 12.06 -14.15
C THR A 333 -24.14 13.29 -14.60
N ASN A 334 -22.84 13.33 -14.27
CA ASN A 334 -21.98 14.49 -14.50
C ASN A 334 -20.96 14.30 -15.64
N ASP A 335 -20.77 13.08 -16.14
CA ASP A 335 -19.88 12.77 -17.26
C ASP A 335 -20.57 11.81 -18.24
N SER A 336 -20.89 12.30 -19.44
CA SER A 336 -21.61 11.52 -20.46
C SER A 336 -20.83 10.31 -20.99
N ARG A 337 -19.52 10.23 -20.71
CA ARG A 337 -18.67 9.10 -21.09
C ARG A 337 -18.80 7.95 -20.10
N LEU A 338 -19.20 8.20 -18.85
CA LEU A 338 -19.28 7.21 -17.79
C LEU A 338 -20.65 6.52 -17.76
N GLN A 339 -20.67 5.21 -17.56
CA GLN A 339 -21.88 4.43 -17.26
C GLN A 339 -21.59 3.52 -16.07
N VAL A 340 -22.34 3.68 -14.97
CA VAL A 340 -22.20 2.81 -13.80
C VAL A 340 -23.24 1.69 -13.87
N HIS A 341 -22.79 0.45 -13.75
CA HIS A 341 -23.63 -0.74 -13.86
C HIS A 341 -23.64 -1.52 -12.54
N GLU A 342 -24.79 -1.50 -11.86
CA GLU A 342 -25.03 -2.36 -10.69
C GLU A 342 -25.40 -3.79 -11.13
N THR A 343 -24.38 -4.60 -11.41
CA THR A 343 -24.56 -5.97 -11.89
C THR A 343 -23.28 -6.78 -11.70
N MET A 344 -23.41 -8.11 -11.70
CA MET A 344 -22.27 -9.02 -11.80
C MET A 344 -21.53 -8.80 -13.13
N GLY A 345 -20.19 -8.93 -13.11
CA GLY A 345 -19.35 -8.75 -14.30
C GLY A 345 -19.68 -9.75 -15.42
N GLU A 346 -19.97 -11.00 -15.06
CA GLU A 346 -20.40 -12.05 -15.98
C GLU A 346 -21.71 -11.67 -16.68
N ALA A 347 -22.69 -11.21 -15.90
CA ALA A 347 -23.99 -10.77 -16.43
C ALA A 347 -23.84 -9.51 -17.31
N PHE A 348 -22.93 -8.59 -16.97
CA PHE A 348 -22.60 -7.46 -17.84
C PHE A 348 -22.03 -7.95 -19.18
N VAL A 349 -21.06 -8.85 -19.15
CA VAL A 349 -20.40 -9.38 -20.35
C VAL A 349 -21.42 -10.06 -21.28
N GLU A 350 -22.26 -10.93 -20.74
CA GLU A 350 -23.32 -11.60 -21.49
C GLU A 350 -24.31 -10.62 -22.12
N ARG A 351 -24.75 -9.62 -21.34
CA ARG A 351 -25.69 -8.59 -21.80
C ARG A 351 -25.09 -7.74 -22.92
N GLN A 352 -23.82 -7.34 -22.82
CA GLN A 352 -23.16 -6.57 -23.87
C GLN A 352 -23.07 -7.37 -25.17
N LEU A 353 -22.72 -8.65 -25.11
CA LEU A 353 -22.69 -9.53 -26.29
C LEU A 353 -24.07 -9.67 -26.93
N GLN A 354 -25.12 -9.84 -26.13
CA GLN A 354 -26.50 -9.97 -26.63
C GLN A 354 -27.02 -8.69 -27.28
N GLN A 355 -26.69 -7.53 -26.71
CA GLN A 355 -27.22 -6.24 -27.16
C GLN A 355 -26.41 -5.61 -28.30
N ARG A 356 -25.09 -5.81 -28.30
CA ARG A 356 -24.17 -5.07 -29.18
C ARG A 356 -23.28 -5.96 -30.04
N GLY A 357 -23.19 -7.27 -29.75
CA GLY A 357 -22.36 -8.21 -30.48
C GLY A 357 -20.88 -8.17 -30.06
N ASP A 358 -20.02 -8.64 -30.94
CA ASP A 358 -18.57 -8.81 -30.72
C ASP A 358 -17.81 -7.48 -30.97
N GLY A 359 -16.57 -7.36 -30.46
CA GLY A 359 -15.65 -6.26 -30.76
C GLY A 359 -16.05 -4.87 -30.22
N GLN A 360 -16.75 -4.84 -29.10
CA GLN A 360 -17.37 -3.65 -28.51
C GLN A 360 -16.46 -2.85 -27.56
N LEU A 361 -15.36 -3.44 -27.11
CA LEU A 361 -14.46 -2.85 -26.12
C LEU A 361 -13.01 -2.88 -26.62
N ASP A 362 -12.31 -1.78 -26.41
CA ASP A 362 -10.90 -1.63 -26.79
C ASP A 362 -9.99 -2.02 -25.61
N LEU A 363 -10.48 -1.88 -24.38
CA LEU A 363 -9.75 -2.23 -23.16
C LEU A 363 -10.71 -2.74 -22.10
N VAL A 364 -10.35 -3.85 -21.46
CA VAL A 364 -11.09 -4.40 -20.32
C VAL A 364 -10.17 -4.60 -19.14
N PHE A 365 -10.54 -4.05 -18.00
CA PHE A 365 -9.93 -4.32 -16.71
C PHE A 365 -10.81 -5.29 -15.92
N LEU A 366 -10.22 -6.37 -15.45
CA LEU A 366 -10.81 -7.35 -14.54
C LEU A 366 -10.16 -7.20 -13.16
N ASP A 367 -10.82 -6.47 -12.27
CA ASP A 367 -10.38 -6.12 -10.92
C ASP A 367 -11.38 -6.59 -9.86
N VAL A 368 -11.74 -7.87 -9.89
CA VAL A 368 -12.81 -8.42 -9.05
C VAL A 368 -12.23 -9.35 -7.98
N GLU A 369 -12.48 -9.04 -6.72
CA GLU A 369 -12.21 -9.94 -5.59
C GLU A 369 -13.53 -10.51 -5.07
N GLY A 370 -13.72 -11.83 -5.16
CA GLY A 370 -14.97 -12.50 -4.77
C GLY A 370 -15.16 -12.69 -3.27
N GLY A 371 -14.18 -12.31 -2.44
CA GLY A 371 -14.19 -12.52 -0.99
C GLY A 371 -13.97 -13.97 -0.54
N GLU A 372 -13.85 -14.90 -1.49
CA GLU A 372 -13.59 -16.32 -1.25
C GLU A 372 -12.36 -16.77 -2.06
N THR A 373 -11.58 -17.69 -1.51
CA THR A 373 -10.47 -18.33 -2.23
C THR A 373 -10.98 -19.57 -2.96
N SER A 374 -10.71 -19.66 -4.26
CA SER A 374 -11.08 -20.82 -5.06
C SER A 374 -10.37 -22.09 -4.58
N PRO A 375 -10.88 -23.29 -4.88
CA PRO A 375 -10.21 -24.55 -4.54
C PRO A 375 -8.79 -24.66 -5.10
N ASP A 376 -8.50 -23.92 -6.17
CA ASP A 376 -7.20 -23.89 -6.83
C ASP A 376 -6.22 -22.87 -6.22
N GLY A 377 -6.65 -22.10 -5.21
CA GLY A 377 -5.83 -21.11 -4.51
C GLY A 377 -5.87 -19.71 -5.12
N VAL A 378 -6.92 -19.37 -5.89
CA VAL A 378 -7.09 -18.04 -6.48
C VAL A 378 -8.07 -17.23 -5.65
N ILE A 379 -7.63 -16.09 -5.14
CA ILE A 379 -8.44 -15.13 -4.36
C ILE A 379 -9.15 -14.14 -5.30
N ALA A 380 -8.46 -13.70 -6.35
CA ALA A 380 -9.01 -12.85 -7.41
C ALA A 380 -8.40 -13.26 -8.77
N PRO A 381 -9.17 -13.31 -9.86
CA PRO A 381 -10.63 -13.14 -9.92
C PRO A 381 -11.39 -14.37 -9.36
N PRO A 382 -12.71 -14.27 -9.10
CA PRO A 382 -13.51 -15.41 -8.64
C PRO A 382 -13.55 -16.55 -9.67
N GLN A 383 -13.83 -17.77 -9.19
CA GLN A 383 -13.79 -18.99 -10.01
C GLN A 383 -14.68 -18.90 -11.27
N SER A 384 -15.86 -18.28 -11.17
CA SER A 384 -16.79 -18.06 -12.29
C SER A 384 -16.15 -17.27 -13.44
N MET A 385 -15.23 -16.37 -13.13
CA MET A 385 -14.49 -15.55 -14.11
C MET A 385 -13.24 -16.25 -14.65
N LEU A 386 -12.89 -17.42 -14.09
CA LEU A 386 -11.86 -18.33 -14.62
C LEU A 386 -12.46 -19.44 -15.47
N GLU A 387 -13.79 -19.49 -15.63
CA GLU A 387 -14.44 -20.50 -16.47
C GLU A 387 -14.17 -20.23 -17.96
N PRO A 388 -13.92 -21.28 -18.77
CA PRO A 388 -13.67 -21.12 -20.20
C PRO A 388 -14.80 -20.42 -20.97
N SER A 389 -16.05 -20.57 -20.53
CA SER A 389 -17.22 -19.86 -21.07
C SER A 389 -17.09 -18.34 -20.92
N PHE A 390 -16.82 -17.88 -19.70
CA PHE A 390 -16.64 -16.45 -19.41
C PHE A 390 -15.45 -15.88 -20.17
N MET A 391 -14.28 -16.53 -20.11
CA MET A 391 -13.07 -16.04 -20.80
C MET A 391 -13.27 -15.92 -22.32
N ARG A 392 -13.99 -16.86 -22.95
CA ARG A 392 -14.37 -16.76 -24.38
C ARG A 392 -15.35 -15.63 -24.65
N ASN A 393 -16.30 -15.36 -23.76
CA ASN A 393 -17.21 -14.23 -23.92
C ASN A 393 -16.46 -12.89 -23.79
N LEU A 394 -15.52 -12.79 -22.85
CA LEU A 394 -14.65 -11.63 -22.67
C LEU A 394 -13.79 -11.39 -23.92
N GLN A 395 -13.18 -12.44 -24.47
CA GLN A 395 -12.45 -12.42 -25.73
C GLN A 395 -13.29 -11.83 -26.88
N ARG A 396 -14.55 -12.28 -27.01
CA ARG A 396 -15.46 -11.81 -28.07
C ARG A 396 -15.85 -10.35 -27.92
N LEU A 397 -15.94 -9.83 -26.70
CA LEU A 397 -16.20 -8.42 -26.46
C LEU A 397 -15.04 -7.52 -26.87
N LEU A 398 -13.81 -8.01 -26.79
CA LEU A 398 -12.63 -7.26 -27.17
C LEU A 398 -12.56 -7.07 -28.69
N ALA A 399 -12.24 -5.85 -29.12
CA ALA A 399 -11.88 -5.58 -30.50
C ALA A 399 -10.60 -6.37 -30.87
N PRO A 400 -10.33 -6.65 -32.16
CA PRO A 400 -9.13 -7.38 -32.56
C PRO A 400 -7.81 -6.72 -32.14
N HIS A 401 -7.81 -5.41 -31.89
CA HIS A 401 -6.66 -4.66 -31.38
C HIS A 401 -6.72 -4.44 -29.86
N GLY A 402 -7.73 -5.00 -29.20
CA GLY A 402 -8.03 -4.72 -27.82
C GLY A 402 -7.01 -5.31 -26.85
N CYS A 403 -7.15 -4.91 -25.59
CA CYS A 403 -6.32 -5.37 -24.49
C CYS A 403 -7.20 -5.85 -23.33
N LEU A 404 -6.85 -7.02 -22.79
CA LEU A 404 -7.38 -7.50 -21.52
C LEU A 404 -6.33 -7.31 -20.43
N VAL A 405 -6.74 -6.77 -19.28
CA VAL A 405 -5.93 -6.61 -18.08
C VAL A 405 -6.62 -7.30 -16.91
N VAL A 406 -5.93 -8.18 -16.20
CA VAL A 406 -6.50 -8.95 -15.08
C VAL A 406 -5.64 -8.79 -13.84
N ASN A 407 -6.22 -8.28 -12.76
CA ASN A 407 -5.63 -8.36 -11.43
C ASN A 407 -5.85 -9.77 -10.88
N VAL A 408 -4.76 -10.42 -10.46
CA VAL A 408 -4.76 -11.77 -9.92
C VAL A 408 -4.13 -11.79 -8.54
N ILE A 409 -4.85 -12.36 -7.58
CA ILE A 409 -4.37 -12.56 -6.21
C ILE A 409 -4.48 -14.06 -5.93
N VAL A 410 -3.41 -14.64 -5.37
CA VAL A 410 -3.34 -16.07 -5.05
C VAL A 410 -2.89 -16.29 -3.62
N ASP A 411 -3.28 -17.40 -3.02
CA ASP A 411 -2.75 -17.84 -1.72
C ASP A 411 -1.49 -18.72 -1.85
N ARG A 412 -1.23 -19.25 -3.05
CA ARG A 412 -0.13 -20.16 -3.38
C ARG A 412 0.45 -19.87 -4.76
N ASP A 413 1.77 -19.93 -4.86
CA ASP A 413 2.50 -19.51 -6.08
C ASP A 413 2.13 -20.30 -7.34
N ASP A 414 1.80 -21.59 -7.22
CA ASP A 414 1.47 -22.44 -8.36
C ASP A 414 0.09 -22.15 -8.97
N ALA A 415 -0.81 -21.49 -8.22
CA ALA A 415 -2.12 -21.06 -8.71
C ALA A 415 -2.00 -20.01 -9.82
N LEU A 416 -0.96 -19.18 -9.82
CA LEU A 416 -0.70 -18.20 -10.90
C LEU A 416 -0.51 -18.89 -12.25
N GLY A 417 0.19 -20.04 -12.25
CA GLY A 417 0.39 -20.82 -13.46
C GLY A 417 -0.91 -21.40 -14.01
N LEU A 418 -1.88 -21.71 -13.15
CA LEU A 418 -3.21 -22.17 -13.57
C LEU A 418 -3.99 -21.06 -14.26
N VAL A 419 -4.02 -19.86 -13.66
CA VAL A 419 -4.69 -18.68 -14.24
C VAL A 419 -4.09 -18.34 -15.61
N ALA A 420 -2.75 -18.32 -15.70
CA ALA A 420 -2.05 -18.06 -16.96
C ALA A 420 -2.45 -19.03 -18.07
N ARG A 421 -2.48 -20.35 -17.77
CA ARG A 421 -2.87 -21.38 -18.73
C ARG A 421 -4.33 -21.26 -19.16
N GLY A 422 -5.23 -20.94 -18.23
CA GLY A 422 -6.66 -20.76 -18.52
C GLY A 422 -6.91 -19.65 -19.54
N PHE A 423 -6.38 -18.45 -19.27
CA PHE A 423 -6.53 -17.32 -20.17
C PHE A 423 -5.75 -17.52 -21.48
N GLN A 424 -4.55 -18.08 -21.46
CA GLN A 424 -3.81 -18.40 -22.69
C GLN A 424 -4.63 -19.35 -23.59
N ALA A 425 -5.20 -20.43 -23.03
CA ALA A 425 -6.01 -21.36 -23.81
C ALA A 425 -7.24 -20.69 -24.44
N ALA A 426 -7.86 -19.74 -23.74
CA ALA A 426 -9.01 -18.99 -24.23
C ALA A 426 -8.64 -17.91 -25.26
N LEU A 427 -7.49 -17.25 -25.11
CA LEU A 427 -7.15 -16.03 -25.84
C LEU A 427 -6.17 -16.22 -26.99
N GLN A 428 -5.40 -17.31 -27.02
CA GLN A 428 -4.28 -17.57 -27.96
C GLN A 428 -4.58 -17.30 -29.45
N HIS A 429 -5.83 -17.43 -29.92
CA HIS A 429 -6.17 -17.23 -31.33
C HIS A 429 -6.44 -15.77 -31.71
N SER A 430 -6.74 -14.91 -30.75
CA SER A 430 -7.15 -13.52 -31.00
C SER A 430 -6.28 -12.49 -30.29
N HIS A 431 -5.77 -12.85 -29.11
CA HIS A 431 -4.89 -12.03 -28.28
C HIS A 431 -3.70 -12.89 -27.84
N PRO A 432 -2.84 -13.31 -28.78
CA PRO A 432 -1.77 -14.30 -28.52
C PRO A 432 -0.66 -13.78 -27.59
N HIS A 433 -0.55 -12.47 -27.42
CA HIS A 433 0.56 -11.86 -26.69
C HIS A 433 0.20 -11.62 -25.24
N GLY A 434 0.63 -12.52 -24.36
CA GLY A 434 0.41 -12.43 -22.92
C GLY A 434 1.68 -12.07 -22.14
N PHE A 435 1.58 -11.23 -21.10
CA PHE A 435 2.65 -11.01 -20.13
C PHE A 435 2.09 -10.70 -18.73
N VAL A 436 2.95 -10.70 -17.72
CA VAL A 436 2.56 -10.51 -16.32
C VAL A 436 3.49 -9.53 -15.61
N LEU A 437 2.93 -8.64 -14.79
CA LEU A 437 3.64 -7.81 -13.83
C LEU A 437 3.38 -8.35 -12.42
N ARG A 438 4.43 -8.80 -11.72
CA ARG A 438 4.31 -9.27 -10.34
C ARG A 438 4.48 -8.10 -9.37
N LEU A 439 3.56 -8.01 -8.43
CA LEU A 439 3.56 -7.08 -7.30
C LEU A 439 3.79 -7.87 -6.01
N PRO A 440 4.14 -7.21 -4.89
CA PRO A 440 4.36 -7.91 -3.62
C PRO A 440 3.16 -8.75 -3.14
N ARG A 441 1.94 -8.42 -3.56
CA ARG A 441 0.69 -9.08 -3.15
C ARG A 441 -0.18 -9.58 -4.30
N ASN A 442 0.08 -9.14 -5.53
CA ASN A 442 -0.79 -9.37 -6.69
C ASN A 442 0.06 -9.68 -7.92
N ALA A 443 -0.56 -10.17 -8.98
CA ALA A 443 0.01 -10.22 -10.32
C ALA A 443 -0.99 -9.62 -11.31
N VAL A 444 -0.52 -8.72 -12.18
CA VAL A 444 -1.36 -8.14 -13.23
C VAL A 444 -1.01 -8.81 -14.55
N PHE A 445 -1.96 -9.51 -15.13
CA PHE A 445 -1.80 -10.15 -16.43
C PHE A 445 -2.38 -9.29 -17.54
N PHE A 446 -1.76 -9.37 -18.71
CA PHE A 446 -2.13 -8.63 -19.90
C PHE A 446 -2.24 -9.59 -21.08
N TRP A 447 -3.24 -9.39 -21.94
CA TRP A 447 -3.35 -10.07 -23.23
C TRP A 447 -3.66 -9.07 -24.34
N LEU A 448 -2.81 -9.01 -25.35
CA LEU A 448 -2.87 -8.02 -26.43
C LEU A 448 -3.28 -8.65 -27.76
N GLY A 449 -4.18 -7.98 -28.48
CA GLY A 449 -4.59 -8.34 -29.84
C GLY A 449 -3.53 -8.03 -30.90
N THR A 450 -2.68 -7.03 -30.64
CA THR A 450 -1.55 -6.65 -31.51
C THR A 450 -0.22 -6.87 -30.81
N PRO A 451 0.82 -7.36 -31.52
CA PRO A 451 2.15 -7.55 -30.96
C PRO A 451 2.77 -6.23 -30.49
N LEU A 452 3.65 -6.34 -29.50
CA LEU A 452 4.64 -5.32 -29.20
C LEU A 452 5.57 -5.19 -30.43
N SER A 453 5.78 -3.98 -30.92
CA SER A 453 6.83 -3.69 -31.90
C SER A 453 8.14 -4.37 -31.47
N GLU A 454 8.72 -5.21 -32.34
CA GLU A 454 9.88 -6.08 -32.06
C GLU A 454 11.20 -5.30 -31.77
N SER A 455 11.20 -3.98 -31.80
CA SER A 455 12.43 -3.24 -31.52
C SER A 455 12.77 -3.27 -30.03
N SER A 456 14.02 -3.67 -29.73
CA SER A 456 14.61 -3.62 -28.38
C SER A 456 14.47 -2.25 -27.70
N SER A 457 14.32 -1.17 -28.48
CA SER A 457 14.04 0.18 -28.00
C SER A 457 12.70 0.28 -27.27
N THR A 458 11.63 -0.35 -27.74
CA THR A 458 10.27 -0.22 -27.18
C THR A 458 10.13 -0.93 -25.83
N ARG A 459 10.86 -2.03 -25.62
CA ARG A 459 10.88 -2.77 -24.34
C ARG A 459 11.65 -2.03 -23.26
N GLU A 460 12.81 -1.46 -23.60
CA GLU A 460 13.55 -0.59 -22.68
C GLU A 460 12.78 0.71 -22.42
N GLU A 461 12.04 1.25 -23.39
CA GLU A 461 11.13 2.37 -23.19
C GLU A 461 9.96 2.01 -22.24
N LEU A 462 9.36 0.84 -22.42
CA LEU A 462 8.30 0.33 -21.54
C LEU A 462 8.83 0.11 -20.12
N ARG A 463 10.04 -0.46 -19.99
CA ARG A 463 10.75 -0.63 -18.72
C ARG A 463 11.02 0.71 -18.05
N GLN A 464 11.60 1.67 -18.76
CA GLN A 464 11.86 3.03 -18.27
C GLN A 464 10.57 3.76 -17.85
N ARG A 465 9.47 3.57 -18.58
CA ARG A 465 8.16 4.16 -18.25
C ARG A 465 7.48 3.47 -17.07
N LEU A 466 7.62 2.16 -16.93
CA LEU A 466 7.16 1.39 -15.76
C LEU A 466 7.90 1.81 -14.48
N VAL A 467 9.22 2.03 -14.57
CA VAL A 467 10.05 2.59 -13.47
C VAL A 467 9.55 3.96 -13.04
N ALA A 468 9.12 4.80 -14.00
CA ALA A 468 8.63 6.15 -13.75
C ALA A 468 7.18 6.21 -13.23
N MET A 469 6.31 5.24 -13.56
CA MET A 469 4.93 5.19 -13.06
C MET A 469 4.82 4.54 -11.68
N ALA A 470 5.66 3.55 -11.40
CA ALA A 470 5.66 2.83 -10.15
C ALA A 470 7.09 2.44 -9.77
N PRO A 471 7.80 3.38 -9.11
CA PRO A 471 9.16 3.21 -8.62
C PRO A 471 9.45 1.87 -7.99
N SER A 472 8.51 1.16 -7.36
CA SER A 472 8.69 -0.07 -6.59
C SER A 472 8.63 -1.40 -7.39
N ILE A 473 8.33 -1.40 -8.70
CA ILE A 473 7.66 -2.56 -9.35
C ILE A 473 8.44 -3.38 -10.43
N VAL A 474 9.59 -3.01 -11.02
CA VAL A 474 10.08 -3.68 -12.29
C VAL A 474 11.59 -3.98 -12.49
N THR A 475 12.04 -5.20 -12.23
CA THR A 475 13.46 -5.59 -12.45
C THR A 475 13.81 -6.22 -13.78
N GLN A 476 12.92 -6.80 -14.60
CA GLN A 476 13.34 -7.45 -15.86
C GLN A 476 12.17 -7.86 -16.78
N LEU A 477 12.21 -7.53 -18.07
CA LEU A 477 11.22 -7.94 -19.08
C LEU A 477 11.93 -8.62 -20.26
N GLU A 478 11.86 -9.95 -20.39
CA GLU A 478 12.36 -10.76 -21.53
C GLU A 478 11.65 -12.13 -21.49
N ASP A 479 11.63 -13.02 -22.50
CA ASP A 479 11.22 -12.99 -23.91
C ASP A 479 10.69 -14.40 -24.21
N ASP A 480 9.68 -14.50 -25.08
CA ASP A 480 9.14 -15.72 -25.69
C ASP A 480 8.31 -16.72 -24.85
N VAL A 481 7.12 -16.97 -25.40
CA VAL A 481 6.08 -17.90 -24.93
C VAL A 481 6.19 -19.18 -25.76
N ASP A 482 7.19 -20.02 -25.49
CA ASP A 482 7.03 -21.45 -25.82
C ASP A 482 7.72 -22.37 -24.81
N SER A 483 6.91 -23.34 -24.36
CA SER A 483 7.15 -24.52 -23.54
C SER A 483 8.32 -24.52 -22.53
N SER A 484 7.96 -24.61 -21.24
CA SER A 484 8.75 -25.11 -20.08
C SER A 484 9.57 -24.15 -19.19
N LYS A 485 9.35 -22.82 -19.18
CA LYS A 485 10.04 -21.93 -18.21
C LYS A 485 9.13 -20.91 -17.50
N GLU A 486 9.36 -20.74 -16.20
CA GLU A 486 8.65 -19.87 -15.24
C GLU A 486 9.13 -18.40 -15.29
N TRP A 487 8.27 -17.45 -14.91
CA TRP A 487 8.50 -15.98 -14.97
C TRP A 487 8.55 -15.33 -13.56
N ARG A 488 9.63 -14.61 -13.21
CA ARG A 488 9.83 -13.86 -11.94
C ARG A 488 10.54 -12.51 -12.17
N ILE A 489 10.17 -11.47 -11.41
CA ILE A 489 10.75 -10.10 -11.43
C ILE A 489 10.68 -9.51 -9.99
N ASP A 490 11.80 -9.11 -9.36
CA ASP A 490 11.94 -8.54 -8.00
C ASP A 490 12.70 -7.18 -7.95
N ASP A 491 12.04 -6.07 -7.58
CA ASP A 491 12.53 -4.68 -7.34
C ASP A 491 12.54 -3.63 -8.49
N LEU A 492 11.97 -2.44 -8.19
CA LEU A 492 12.56 -1.16 -8.64
C LEU A 492 12.61 -0.16 -7.50
N ARG A 493 13.45 0.87 -7.70
CA ARG A 493 13.30 2.19 -7.09
C ARG A 493 13.48 3.28 -8.12
N SER A 494 12.66 4.31 -7.91
CA SER A 494 12.61 5.67 -8.44
C SER A 494 12.47 5.85 -9.95
N LEU A 495 11.43 6.59 -10.38
CA LEU A 495 11.58 7.76 -11.26
C LEU A 495 10.31 8.60 -11.32
N ASP A 496 10.52 9.86 -11.69
CA ASP A 496 9.67 11.02 -11.41
C ASP A 496 9.48 11.87 -12.69
N HIS A 497 8.27 12.44 -12.79
CA HIS A 497 7.87 13.77 -13.28
C HIS A 497 7.83 14.33 -14.73
N GLU A 498 8.39 13.77 -15.82
CA GLU A 498 8.46 14.56 -17.10
C GLU A 498 7.38 14.32 -18.21
N TYR A 499 6.50 13.31 -18.14
CA TYR A 499 5.56 13.02 -19.27
C TYR A 499 4.17 13.68 -19.14
N LEU A 500 3.80 14.23 -17.98
CA LEU A 500 2.47 14.85 -17.78
C LEU A 500 2.35 16.24 -18.42
N GLU A 501 3.44 16.83 -18.91
CA GLU A 501 3.42 18.13 -19.59
C GLU A 501 3.13 18.04 -21.10
N SER A 502 3.04 16.84 -21.68
CA SER A 502 2.78 16.66 -23.13
C SER A 502 1.43 16.00 -23.48
N LEU A 503 0.58 15.73 -22.48
CA LEU A 503 -0.86 15.53 -22.65
C LEU A 503 -1.56 16.89 -22.53
#